data_AF-A0A2T0TEK2-F1
#
_entry.id   AF-A0A2T0TEK2-F1
#
_cell.length_a   1.000
_cell.length_b   1.000
_cell.length_c   1.000
_cell.angle_alpha   90.00
_cell.angle_beta   90.00
_cell.angle_gamma   90.00
#
_symmetry.space_group_name_H-M   'P 1'
#
loop_
_entity.id
_entity.type
_entity.pdbx_description
1 polymer ?
#
loop_
_entity_poly.entity_id
_entity_poly.type
_entity_poly.pdbx_seq_one_letter_code
_entity_poly.pdbx_strand_id
1 'polypeptide(L)'
;MIAQQKLLRVFTLIRLLKQRPGRTIAQLAQALDIDKRSVYRYLTLLEEVGYEVDNDGKPTRYFIFEDETMRQPRFTEEETQMIRQAMAGFAPTHPLLAGIQQKLFLASTLQPLADGLVDLHPSKIVECLAEAIRGRL
;
A
#
# COMPACT_ATOMS: atom_id res chain seq x y z
N MET A 1 11.73 -10.73 20.59
CA MET A 1 12.64 -10.76 19.41
C MET A 1 12.05 -11.53 18.21
N ILE A 2 11.64 -12.80 18.34
CA ILE A 2 11.12 -13.62 17.22
C ILE A 2 9.88 -13.02 16.54
N ALA A 3 8.94 -12.46 17.33
CA ALA A 3 7.72 -11.85 16.78
C ALA A 3 8.00 -10.62 15.90
N GLN A 4 8.94 -9.76 16.30
CA GLN A 4 9.32 -8.56 15.56
C GLN A 4 9.99 -8.89 14.22
N GLN A 5 10.83 -9.92 14.18
CA GLN A 5 11.44 -10.42 12.93
C GLN A 5 10.40 -11.00 11.96
N LYS A 6 9.40 -11.72 12.48
CA LYS A 6 8.28 -12.22 11.66
C LYS A 6 7.47 -11.08 11.06
N LEU A 7 7.14 -10.08 11.88
CA LEU A 7 6.39 -8.90 11.43
C LEU A 7 7.14 -8.14 10.33
N LEU A 8 8.43 -7.89 10.53
CA LEU A 8 9.28 -7.23 9.54
C LEU A 8 9.32 -8.00 8.21
N ARG A 9 9.41 -9.33 8.26
CA ARG A 9 9.38 -10.17 7.06
C ARG A 9 8.05 -10.11 6.32
N VAL A 10 6.91 -10.06 7.03
CA VAL A 10 5.59 -9.90 6.42
C VAL A 10 5.47 -8.55 5.71
N PHE A 11 5.88 -7.45 6.36
CA PHE A 11 5.90 -6.14 5.71
C PHE A 11 6.83 -6.08 4.49
N THR A 12 8.00 -6.71 4.60
CA THR A 12 8.94 -6.80 3.47
C THR A 12 8.35 -7.61 2.32
N LEU A 13 7.64 -8.71 2.61
CA LEU A 13 6.96 -9.52 1.61
C LEU A 13 5.88 -8.72 0.87
N ILE A 14 5.02 -7.99 1.59
CA ILE A 14 4.00 -7.11 1.00
C ILE A 14 4.65 -6.11 0.04
N ARG A 15 5.72 -5.43 0.49
CA ARG A 15 6.46 -4.48 -0.34
C ARG A 15 7.01 -5.12 -1.62
N LEU A 16 7.54 -6.34 -1.53
CA LEU A 16 8.09 -7.07 -2.69
C LEU A 16 7.00 -7.50 -3.67
N LEU A 17 5.82 -7.90 -3.18
CA LEU A 17 4.70 -8.35 -4.01
C LEU A 17 3.97 -7.19 -4.71
N LYS A 18 4.03 -5.98 -4.17
CA LYS A 18 3.50 -4.76 -4.83
C LYS A 18 4.38 -4.27 -5.99
N GLN A 19 5.64 -4.69 -6.08
CA GLN A 19 6.53 -4.30 -7.17
C GLN A 19 6.27 -5.11 -8.43
N ARG A 20 6.30 -4.44 -9.59
CA ARG A 20 6.29 -5.09 -10.92
C ARG A 20 7.70 -5.09 -11.51
N PRO A 21 8.14 -6.18 -12.18
CA PRO A 21 7.45 -7.47 -12.35
C PRO A 21 7.42 -8.28 -11.04
N GLY A 22 6.48 -9.22 -10.94
CA GLY A 22 6.35 -10.10 -9.78
C GLY A 22 7.61 -10.94 -9.50
N ARG A 23 7.69 -11.51 -8.29
CA ARG A 23 8.88 -12.22 -7.80
C ARG A 23 8.63 -13.74 -7.78
N THR A 24 9.63 -14.52 -8.15
CA THR A 24 9.54 -15.98 -7.96
C THR A 24 9.70 -16.34 -6.48
N ILE A 25 9.20 -17.51 -6.07
CA ILE A 25 9.36 -18.00 -4.69
C ILE A 25 10.84 -18.09 -4.28
N ALA A 26 11.74 -18.41 -5.21
CA ALA A 26 13.17 -18.44 -4.93
C ALA A 26 13.72 -17.03 -4.62
N GLN A 27 13.28 -16.01 -5.36
CA GLN A 27 13.66 -14.63 -5.12
C GLN A 27 13.10 -14.11 -3.78
N LEU A 28 11.85 -14.46 -3.46
CA LEU A 28 11.22 -14.09 -2.19
C LEU A 28 11.90 -14.75 -1.00
N ALA A 29 12.22 -16.05 -1.10
CA ALA A 29 12.94 -16.80 -0.06
C ALA A 29 14.31 -16.18 0.22
N GLN A 30 15.06 -15.86 -0.84
CA GLN A 30 16.37 -15.21 -0.73
C GLN A 30 16.25 -13.80 -0.10
N ALA A 31 15.27 -13.00 -0.51
CA ALA A 31 15.10 -11.63 -0.01
C ALA A 31 14.66 -11.57 1.46
N LEU A 32 13.89 -12.57 1.92
CA LEU A 32 13.37 -12.65 3.29
C LEU A 32 14.25 -13.46 4.24
N ASP A 33 15.30 -14.09 3.71
CA ASP A 33 16.19 -15.02 4.41
C ASP A 33 15.39 -16.11 5.16
N ILE A 34 14.54 -16.81 4.41
CA ILE A 34 13.70 -17.92 4.88
C ILE A 34 13.60 -19.01 3.81
N ASP A 35 13.12 -20.18 4.21
CA ASP A 35 12.86 -21.27 3.28
C ASP A 35 11.60 -21.03 2.42
N LYS A 36 11.51 -21.72 1.28
CA LYS A 36 10.39 -21.59 0.34
C LYS A 36 9.03 -21.94 0.97
N ARG A 37 8.97 -22.92 1.88
CA ARG A 37 7.73 -23.33 2.57
C ARG A 37 7.25 -22.21 3.51
N SER A 38 8.17 -21.50 4.15
CA SER A 38 7.83 -20.30 4.94
C SER A 38 7.30 -19.16 4.08
N VAL A 39 7.80 -18.98 2.85
CA VAL A 39 7.24 -18.00 1.89
C VAL A 39 5.80 -18.36 1.55
N TYR A 40 5.52 -19.61 1.15
CA TYR A 40 4.15 -20.05 0.85
C TYR A 40 3.20 -19.83 2.03
N ARG A 41 3.64 -20.16 3.25
CA ARG A 41 2.86 -19.92 4.47
C ARG A 41 2.56 -18.43 4.68
N TYR A 42 3.48 -17.54 4.33
CA TYR A 42 3.23 -16.10 4.40
C TYR A 42 2.29 -15.61 3.30
N LEU A 43 2.35 -16.18 2.10
CA LEU A 43 1.37 -15.85 1.05
C LEU A 43 -0.04 -16.24 1.48
N THR A 44 -0.23 -17.44 2.03
CA THR A 44 -1.53 -17.87 2.59
C THR A 44 -1.99 -16.94 3.72
N LEU A 45 -1.09 -16.51 4.61
CA LEU A 45 -1.45 -15.56 5.67
C LEU A 45 -1.91 -14.21 5.09
N LEU A 46 -1.30 -13.75 4.00
CA LEU A 46 -1.74 -12.52 3.32
C LEU A 46 -3.14 -12.69 2.71
N GLU A 47 -3.42 -13.83 2.09
CA GLU A 47 -4.76 -14.17 1.57
C GLU A 47 -5.81 -14.22 2.70
N GLU A 48 -5.49 -14.84 3.85
CA GLU A 48 -6.36 -14.90 5.03
C GLU A 48 -6.71 -13.50 5.59
N VAL A 49 -5.81 -12.52 5.42
CA VAL A 49 -6.01 -11.12 5.85
C VAL A 49 -6.71 -10.28 4.77
N GLY A 50 -6.93 -10.84 3.57
CA GLY A 50 -7.68 -10.21 2.49
C GLY A 50 -6.84 -9.57 1.39
N TYR A 51 -5.55 -9.88 1.29
CA TYR A 51 -4.75 -9.53 0.10
C TYR A 51 -5.04 -10.52 -1.04
N GLU A 52 -5.30 -10.00 -2.23
CA GLU A 52 -5.38 -10.81 -3.44
C GLU A 52 -3.97 -11.07 -3.97
N VAL A 53 -3.42 -12.24 -3.66
CA VAL A 53 -2.14 -12.69 -4.22
C VAL A 53 -2.41 -13.45 -5.50
N ASP A 54 -1.85 -12.97 -6.59
CA ASP A 54 -1.96 -13.59 -7.90
C ASP A 54 -0.57 -13.99 -8.43
N ASN A 55 -0.54 -14.80 -9.48
CA ASN A 55 0.69 -15.24 -10.09
C ASN A 55 0.60 -15.36 -11.61
N ASP A 56 1.69 -15.00 -12.29
CA ASP A 56 1.76 -15.02 -13.75
C ASP A 56 3.09 -15.59 -14.28
N GLY A 57 3.08 -15.88 -15.58
CA GLY A 57 4.27 -16.19 -16.37
C GLY A 57 4.90 -17.56 -16.15
N LYS A 58 6.01 -17.77 -16.87
CA LYS A 58 6.93 -18.91 -16.74
C LYS A 58 8.37 -18.39 -16.75
N PRO A 59 9.10 -18.45 -15.62
CA PRO A 59 8.75 -19.04 -14.33
C PRO A 59 7.65 -18.25 -13.59
N THR A 60 6.86 -18.96 -12.75
CA THR A 60 5.77 -18.38 -11.95
C THR A 60 6.26 -17.26 -11.04
N ARG A 61 5.64 -16.09 -11.16
CA ARG A 61 5.96 -14.87 -10.40
C ARG A 61 4.72 -14.45 -9.62
N TYR A 62 4.89 -14.24 -8.32
CA TYR A 62 3.83 -13.82 -7.42
C TYR A 62 3.84 -12.30 -7.27
N PHE A 63 2.64 -11.74 -7.17
CA PHE A 63 2.40 -10.33 -6.93
C PHE A 63 1.07 -10.16 -6.19
N ILE A 64 0.86 -9.01 -5.56
CA ILE A 64 -0.47 -8.64 -5.07
C ILE A 64 -1.20 -7.97 -6.23
N PHE A 65 -2.36 -8.51 -6.61
CA PHE A 65 -3.26 -7.87 -7.54
C PHE A 65 -3.84 -6.63 -6.83
N GLU A 66 -3.34 -5.47 -7.21
CA GLU A 66 -4.06 -4.23 -6.99
C GLU A 66 -4.83 -4.00 -8.27
N ASP A 67 -6.16 -4.10 -8.19
CA ASP A 67 -7.01 -3.65 -9.28
C ASP A 67 -6.58 -2.22 -9.59
N GLU A 68 -6.06 -1.96 -10.80
CA GLU A 68 -5.67 -0.61 -11.18
C GLU A 68 -6.91 0.33 -11.16
N THR A 69 -8.13 -0.23 -11.14
CA THR A 69 -9.37 0.50 -10.89
C THR A 69 -9.66 0.77 -9.40
N MET A 70 -9.02 0.03 -8.46
CA MET A 70 -8.98 0.34 -7.02
C MET A 70 -7.95 1.41 -6.65
N ARG A 71 -7.05 1.80 -7.57
CA ARG A 71 -6.71 3.23 -7.66
C ARG A 71 -7.95 3.93 -8.20
N GLN A 72 -9.01 3.97 -7.40
CA GLN A 72 -10.09 4.90 -7.64
C GLN A 72 -9.42 6.24 -7.88
N PRO A 73 -9.73 6.97 -8.96
CA PRO A 73 -9.24 8.33 -9.10
C PRO A 73 -9.58 9.03 -7.79
N ARG A 74 -8.54 9.31 -7.00
CA ARG A 74 -8.70 9.96 -5.71
C ARG A 74 -9.14 11.35 -6.05
N PHE A 75 -10.16 11.84 -5.37
CA PHE A 75 -10.47 13.25 -5.48
C PHE A 75 -9.22 14.04 -5.12
N THR A 76 -8.76 14.89 -6.02
CA THR A 76 -7.71 15.84 -5.69
C THR A 76 -8.24 16.79 -4.61
N GLU A 77 -7.35 17.57 -3.98
CA GLU A 77 -7.77 18.58 -3.01
C GLU A 77 -8.75 19.57 -3.66
N GLU A 78 -8.51 19.93 -4.92
CA GLU A 78 -9.36 20.82 -5.72
C GLU A 78 -10.73 20.20 -6.02
N GLU A 79 -10.78 18.93 -6.43
CA GLU A 79 -12.05 18.21 -6.68
C GLU A 79 -12.84 18.04 -5.38
N THR A 80 -12.16 17.71 -4.28
CA THR A 80 -12.75 17.60 -2.94
C THR A 80 -13.36 18.93 -2.51
N GLN A 81 -12.64 20.04 -2.72
CA GLN A 81 -13.10 21.37 -2.38
C GLN A 81 -14.33 21.79 -3.21
N MET A 82 -14.32 21.49 -4.52
CA MET A 82 -15.47 21.73 -5.39
C MET A 82 -16.70 20.96 -4.93
N ILE A 83 -16.54 19.67 -4.58
CA ILE A 83 -17.63 18.83 -4.07
C ILE A 83 -18.17 19.39 -2.74
N ARG A 84 -17.30 19.82 -1.82
CA ARG A 84 -17.72 20.45 -0.54
C ARG A 84 -18.52 21.72 -0.76
N GLN A 85 -18.12 22.55 -1.72
CA GLN A 85 -18.86 23.77 -2.08
C GLN A 85 -20.23 23.46 -2.69
N ALA A 86 -20.30 22.49 -3.60
CA ALA A 86 -21.57 22.03 -4.16
C ALA A 86 -22.50 21.45 -3.07
N MET A 87 -21.92 20.79 -2.07
CA MET A 87 -22.66 20.22 -0.94
C MET A 87 -23.27 21.27 0.01
N ALA A 88 -22.69 22.47 0.06
CA ALA A 88 -23.21 23.57 0.89
C ALA A 88 -24.58 24.09 0.42
N GLY A 89 -24.99 23.77 -0.82
CA GLY A 89 -26.30 24.12 -1.36
C GLY A 89 -27.45 23.18 -0.94
N PHE A 90 -27.17 22.04 -0.29
CA PHE A 90 -28.20 21.12 0.17
C PHE A 90 -28.64 21.42 1.61
N ALA A 91 -29.88 21.07 1.95
CA ALA A 91 -30.39 21.24 3.31
C ALA A 91 -29.55 20.40 4.31
N PRO A 92 -29.10 20.98 5.44
CA PRO A 92 -28.21 20.30 6.40
C PRO A 92 -28.83 19.06 7.07
N THR A 93 -30.15 18.88 6.96
CA THR A 93 -30.90 17.72 7.48
C THR A 93 -30.99 16.56 6.50
N HIS A 94 -30.36 16.63 5.32
CA HIS A 94 -30.45 15.55 4.35
C HIS A 94 -29.76 14.27 4.87
N PRO A 95 -30.46 13.12 4.91
CA PRO A 95 -29.96 11.90 5.56
C PRO A 95 -28.70 11.31 4.90
N LEU A 96 -28.49 11.59 3.61
CA LEU A 96 -27.30 11.11 2.88
C LEU A 96 -26.08 12.03 3.00
N LEU A 97 -26.26 13.27 3.48
CA LEU A 97 -25.19 14.28 3.51
C LEU A 97 -24.04 13.85 4.41
N ALA A 98 -24.34 13.35 5.61
CA ALA A 98 -23.35 12.84 6.55
C ALA A 98 -22.55 11.66 5.97
N GLY A 99 -23.23 10.71 5.30
CA GLY A 99 -22.57 9.55 4.68
C GLY A 99 -21.66 9.94 3.52
N ILE A 100 -22.05 10.93 2.71
CA ILE A 100 -21.23 11.44 1.60
C ILE A 100 -20.01 12.19 2.14
N GLN A 101 -20.18 13.05 3.17
CA GLN A 101 -19.05 13.75 3.81
C GLN A 101 -18.02 12.78 4.38
N GLN A 102 -18.48 11.71 5.04
CA GLN A 102 -17.61 10.69 5.62
C GLN A 102 -16.83 9.93 4.54
N LYS A 103 -17.49 9.53 3.45
CA LYS A 103 -16.83 8.85 2.32
C LYS A 103 -15.83 9.75 1.61
N LEU A 104 -16.16 11.04 1.43
CA LEU A 104 -15.28 12.02 0.82
C LEU A 104 -14.00 12.21 1.66
N PHE A 105 -14.13 12.33 2.98
CA PHE A 105 -12.99 12.43 3.90
C PHE A 105 -12.09 11.17 3.90
N LEU A 106 -12.71 9.99 3.87
CA LEU A 106 -11.97 8.72 3.81
C LEU A 106 -11.13 8.62 2.52
N ALA A 107 -11.74 8.95 1.39
CA ALA A 107 -11.12 8.85 0.06
C ALA A 107 -10.04 9.91 -0.18
N SER A 108 -10.26 11.16 0.24
CA SER A 108 -9.35 12.27 -0.06
C SER A 108 -8.26 12.51 1.00
N THR A 109 -8.47 12.11 2.25
CA THR A 109 -7.54 12.44 3.35
C THR A 109 -6.92 11.20 4.00
N LEU A 110 -7.74 10.24 4.45
CA LEU A 110 -7.23 9.13 5.28
C LEU A 110 -6.44 8.08 4.47
N GLN A 111 -6.90 7.73 3.27
CA GLN A 111 -6.19 6.75 2.43
C GLN A 111 -4.84 7.26 1.90
N PRO A 112 -4.70 8.50 1.37
CA PRO A 112 -3.40 9.06 1.00
C PRO A 112 -2.40 9.12 2.15
N LEU A 113 -2.87 9.44 3.37
CA LEU A 113 -2.03 9.46 4.55
C LEU A 113 -1.57 8.06 4.95
N ALA A 114 -2.45 7.07 4.88
CA ALA A 114 -2.09 5.67 5.13
C ALA A 114 -1.04 5.14 4.13
N ASP A 115 -1.17 5.48 2.84
CA ASP A 115 -0.19 5.10 1.81
C ASP A 115 1.16 5.82 2.02
N GLY A 116 1.12 7.13 2.30
CA GLY A 116 2.33 7.92 2.60
C GLY A 116 3.09 7.43 3.85
N LEU A 117 2.38 6.91 4.85
CA LEU A 117 3.01 6.28 6.03
C LEU A 117 3.80 5.01 5.68
N VAL A 118 3.35 4.25 4.68
CA VAL A 118 4.07 3.07 4.18
C VAL A 118 5.33 3.48 3.41
N ASP A 119 5.29 4.61 2.69
CA ASP A 119 6.40 5.14 1.88
C ASP A 119 7.39 6.02 2.67
N LEU A 120 7.05 6.44 3.89
CA LEU A 120 7.90 7.26 4.76
C LEU A 120 9.22 6.57 5.14
N HIS A 121 9.25 5.24 5.25
CA HIS A 121 10.46 4.50 5.62
C HIS A 121 11.51 4.47 4.51
N PRO A 122 11.17 4.13 3.24
CA PRO A 122 12.06 4.34 2.09
C PRO A 122 12.52 5.79 1.92
N SER A 123 11.61 6.77 2.05
CA SER A 123 11.94 8.19 1.86
C SER A 123 12.99 8.69 2.84
N LYS A 124 12.91 8.29 4.11
CA LYS A 124 13.91 8.64 5.12
C LYS A 124 15.29 8.04 4.81
N ILE A 125 15.34 6.83 4.25
CA ILE A 125 16.60 6.20 3.82
C ILE A 125 17.18 6.96 2.63
N VAL A 126 16.36 7.34 1.65
CA VAL A 126 16.78 8.13 0.48
C VAL A 126 17.29 9.51 0.92
N GLU A 127 16.61 10.15 1.87
CA GLU A 127 17.01 11.44 2.43
C GLU A 127 18.36 11.36 3.15
N CYS A 128 18.57 10.36 4.01
CA CYS A 128 19.87 10.12 4.65
C CYS A 128 20.99 9.83 3.64
N LEU A 129 20.70 9.10 2.56
CA LEU A 129 21.67 8.86 1.49
C LEU A 129 21.99 10.15 0.73
N ALA A 130 20.99 10.96 0.41
CA ALA A 130 21.17 12.24 -0.26
C ALA A 130 21.99 13.23 0.58
N GLU A 131 21.76 13.29 1.89
CA GLU A 131 22.57 14.08 2.82
C GLU A 131 24.02 13.58 2.90
N ALA A 132 24.22 12.27 2.99
CA ALA A 132 25.56 11.68 3.04
C ALA A 132 26.37 11.92 1.76
N ILE A 133 25.71 11.92 0.59
CA ILE A 133 26.34 12.28 -0.69
C ILE A 133 26.67 13.77 -0.72
N ARG A 134 25.76 14.64 -0.27
CA ARG A 134 25.93 16.09 -0.26
C ARG A 134 27.02 16.55 0.72
N GLY A 135 27.23 15.84 1.82
CA GLY A 135 28.28 16.11 2.80
C GLY A 135 29.65 15.49 2.48
N ARG A 136 29.81 14.79 1.34
CA ARG A 136 31.07 14.16 0.89
C ARG A 136 31.71 14.85 -0.33
N LEU A 137 31.24 16.03 -0.70
CA LEU A 137 31.84 16.94 -1.69
C LEU A 137 32.26 18.24 -1.03
#